data_AF-A0A495U4P6-F1
#
_entry.id   AF-A0A495U4P6-F1
#
_cell.length_a   1.000
_cell.length_b   1.000
_cell.length_c   1.000
_cell.angle_alpha   90.00
_cell.angle_beta   90.00
_cell.angle_gamma   90.00
#
_symmetry.space_group_name_H-M   'P 1'
#
loop_
_entity.id
_entity.type
_entity.pdbx_description
1 polymer ?
#
loop_
_entity_poly.entity_id
_entity_poly.type
_entity_poly.pdbx_seq_one_letter_code
_entity_poly.pdbx_strand_id
1 'polypeptide(L)' 'MVEDYETTQEIEIEFNGVWFRGRYRVMNGTVIVYFENEIKFASHDMNRPDMVARWLLTDLARRVESRKRKAVSGGHSS' A
#
# COMPACT_ATOMS: atom_id res chain seq x y z
N MET A 1 -30.43 6.01 -10.19
CA MET A 1 -29.24 6.77 -10.62
C MET A 1 -28.08 6.00 -10.01
N VAL A 2 -27.36 5.21 -10.81
CA VAL A 2 -26.28 4.36 -10.29
C VAL A 2 -25.15 5.29 -9.87
N GLU A 3 -24.93 5.39 -8.57
CA GLU A 3 -23.80 6.10 -7.98
C GLU A 3 -22.54 5.50 -8.60
N ASP A 4 -21.69 6.31 -9.22
CA ASP A 4 -20.36 5.91 -9.67
C ASP A 4 -19.57 5.43 -8.45
N TYR A 5 -19.71 4.14 -8.12
CA TYR A 5 -19.00 3.53 -7.02
C TYR A 5 -17.51 3.63 -7.33
N GLU A 6 -16.83 4.47 -6.56
CA GLU A 6 -15.38 4.61 -6.47
C GLU A 6 -14.74 3.20 -6.47
N THR A 7 -14.41 2.70 -7.66
CA THR A 7 -14.10 1.28 -7.83
C THR A 7 -12.76 0.98 -7.16
N THR A 8 -12.81 0.25 -6.05
CA THR A 8 -11.61 -0.26 -5.41
C THR A 8 -10.99 -1.34 -6.28
N GLN A 9 -9.76 -1.13 -6.72
CA GLN A 9 -8.98 -2.06 -7.50
C GLN A 9 -8.01 -2.82 -6.58
N GLU A 10 -7.92 -4.13 -6.75
CA GLU A 10 -6.95 -4.95 -6.04
C GLU A 10 -5.57 -4.82 -6.70
N ILE A 11 -4.53 -4.85 -5.89
CA ILE A 11 -3.15 -4.69 -6.36
C ILE A 11 -2.21 -5.58 -5.57
N GLU A 12 -1.28 -6.18 -6.29
CA GLU A 12 -0.30 -7.11 -5.73
C GLU A 12 1.09 -6.68 -6.18
N ILE A 13 2.03 -6.71 -5.24
CA ILE A 13 3.45 -6.50 -5.51
C ILE A 13 4.26 -7.61 -4.85
N GLU A 14 5.40 -7.92 -5.45
CA GLU A 14 6.44 -8.69 -4.80
C GLU A 14 7.47 -7.71 -4.22
N PHE A 15 7.72 -7.79 -2.91
CA PHE A 15 8.75 -7.01 -2.25
C PHE A 15 9.60 -7.91 -1.36
N ASN A 16 10.91 -7.97 -1.62
CA ASN A 16 11.86 -8.79 -0.87
C ASN A 16 11.49 -10.30 -0.81
N GLY A 17 10.90 -10.83 -1.89
CA GLY A 17 10.44 -12.22 -1.97
C GLY A 17 9.13 -12.51 -1.22
N VAL A 18 8.48 -11.47 -0.67
CA VAL A 18 7.17 -11.57 -0.02
C VAL A 18 6.12 -10.90 -0.91
N TRP A 19 4.99 -11.58 -1.09
CA TRP A 19 3.86 -11.04 -1.84
C TRP A 19 2.97 -10.22 -0.93
N PHE A 20 2.80 -8.95 -1.28
CA PHE A 20 1.95 -8.01 -0.57
C PHE A 20 0.73 -7.70 -1.44
N ARG A 21 -0.46 -8.02 -0.91
CA ARG A 21 -1.74 -7.71 -1.54
C ARG A 21 -2.42 -6.55 -0.83
N GLY A 22 -2.68 -5.50 -1.58
CA GLY A 22 -3.41 -4.32 -1.13
C GLY A 22 -4.62 -4.04 -2.02
N ARG A 23 -5.32 -2.96 -1.70
CA ARG A 23 -6.40 -2.40 -2.51
C ARG A 23 -6.16 -0.93 -2.69
N TYR A 24 -6.52 -0.37 -3.83
CA TYR A 24 -6.47 1.07 -4.02
C TYR A 24 -7.75 1.59 -4.63
N ARG A 25 -8.05 2.85 -4.37
CA ARG A 25 -9.10 3.59 -5.08
C ARG A 25 -8.55 4.93 -5.53
N VAL A 26 -9.11 5.46 -6.61
CA VAL A 26 -8.78 6.81 -7.09
C VAL A 26 -9.96 7.71 -6.79
N MET A 27 -9.73 8.75 -6.00
CA MET A 27 -10.73 9.74 -5.66
C MET A 27 -10.19 11.13 -5.99
N ASN A 28 -10.87 11.86 -6.88
CA ASN A 28 -10.53 13.24 -7.24
C ASN A 28 -9.04 13.44 -7.60
N GLY A 29 -8.47 12.55 -8.42
CA GLY A 29 -7.05 12.59 -8.81
C GLY A 29 -6.05 12.10 -7.75
N THR A 30 -6.54 11.63 -6.60
CA THR A 30 -5.74 11.08 -5.51
C THR A 30 -5.89 9.56 -5.45
N VAL A 31 -4.77 8.85 -5.46
CA VAL A 31 -4.72 7.40 -5.26
C VAL A 31 -4.64 7.13 -3.76
N ILE A 32 -5.55 6.32 -3.24
CA ILE A 32 -5.64 5.93 -1.84
C ILE A 32 -5.46 4.42 -1.78
N VAL A 33 -4.37 3.96 -1.17
CA VAL A 33 -4.03 2.55 -0.96
C VAL A 33 -4.36 2.12 0.45
N TYR A 34 -5.01 0.97 0.58
CA TYR A 34 -5.34 0.26 1.80
C TYR A 34 -4.48 -1.01 1.86
N PHE A 35 -3.72 -1.15 2.94
CA PHE A 35 -2.88 -2.32 3.17
C PHE A 35 -2.87 -2.67 4.67
N GLU A 36 -3.40 -3.85 5.01
CA GLU A 36 -3.59 -4.31 6.38
C GLU A 36 -4.29 -3.25 7.27
N ASN A 37 -3.55 -2.62 8.19
CA ASN A 37 -4.02 -1.57 9.09
C ASN A 37 -3.45 -0.18 8.75
N GLU A 38 -2.83 -0.03 7.59
CA GLU A 38 -2.25 1.22 7.11
C GLU A 38 -2.97 1.69 5.84
N ILE A 39 -3.17 3.01 5.77
CA ILE A 39 -3.75 3.67 4.61
C ILE A 39 -2.77 4.74 4.18
N LYS A 40 -2.51 4.81 2.87
CA LYS A 40 -1.61 5.82 2.31
C LYS A 40 -2.18 6.38 1.03
N PHE A 41 -2.05 7.68 0.83
CA PHE A 41 -2.58 8.35 -0.35
C PHE A 41 -1.56 9.30 -0.97
N ALA A 42 -1.65 9.47 -2.29
CA ALA A 42 -0.84 10.41 -3.04
C ALA A 42 -1.58 10.86 -4.31
N SER A 43 -1.34 12.11 -4.71
CA SER A 43 -1.84 12.67 -5.96
C SER A 43 -1.21 11.94 -7.14
N HIS A 44 -2.02 11.53 -8.13
CA HIS A 44 -1.52 10.85 -9.31
C HIS A 44 -1.18 11.80 -10.47
N ASP A 45 -1.44 13.11 -10.33
CA ASP A 45 -1.15 14.23 -11.25
C ASP A 45 -0.75 13.83 -12.69
N MET A 46 0.52 13.50 -12.94
CA MET A 46 1.07 13.10 -14.25
C MET A 46 1.37 11.60 -14.42
N ASN A 47 1.21 10.78 -13.39
CA ASN A 47 1.50 9.35 -13.39
C ASN A 47 0.22 8.50 -13.46
N ARG A 48 0.34 7.24 -13.91
CA ARG A 48 -0.79 6.31 -13.87
C ARG A 48 -1.14 5.98 -12.41
N PRO A 49 -2.42 5.95 -12.04
CA PRO A 49 -2.83 5.63 -10.67
C PRO A 49 -2.36 4.25 -10.20
N ASP A 50 -2.29 3.26 -11.11
CA ASP A 50 -1.71 1.93 -10.85
C ASP A 50 -0.24 2.02 -10.37
N MET A 51 0.58 2.85 -11.03
CA MET A 51 1.99 3.00 -10.68
C MET A 51 2.15 3.64 -9.31
N VAL A 52 1.35 4.67 -9.03
CA VAL A 52 1.33 5.35 -7.72
C VAL A 52 0.86 4.38 -6.64
N ALA A 53 -0.16 3.57 -6.92
CA ALA A 53 -0.66 2.56 -5.99
C ALA A 53 0.40 1.51 -5.66
N ARG A 54 1.13 1.00 -6.66
CA ARG A 54 2.24 0.05 -6.45
C ARG A 54 3.34 0.65 -5.60
N TRP A 55 3.71 1.90 -5.89
CA TRP A 55 4.73 2.62 -5.14
C TRP A 55 4.30 2.85 -3.68
N LEU A 56 3.06 3.25 -3.44
CA LEU A 56 2.49 3.42 -2.11
C LEU A 56 2.47 2.09 -1.34
N LEU A 57 2.05 1.00 -1.98
CA LEU A 57 2.06 -0.34 -1.39
C LEU A 57 3.49 -0.80 -1.05
N THR A 58 4.46 -0.48 -1.90
CA THR A 58 5.88 -0.79 -1.67
C THR A 58 6.43 -0.05 -0.45
N ASP A 59 6.05 1.22 -0.27
CA ASP A 59 6.43 1.98 0.93
C ASP A 59 5.85 1.36 2.20
N LEU A 60 4.59 0.91 2.15
CA LEU A 60 3.93 0.24 3.27
C LEU A 60 4.60 -1.11 3.57
N ALA A 61 4.84 -1.94 2.57
CA ALA A 61 5.56 -3.21 2.69
C ALA A 61 6.95 -3.02 3.33
N ARG A 62 7.69 -1.98 2.90
CA ARG A 62 9.00 -1.62 3.47
C ARG A 62 8.93 -1.29 4.95
N ARG A 63 7.87 -0.61 5.41
CA ARG A 63 7.67 -0.31 6.84
C ARG A 63 7.34 -1.57 7.62
N VAL A 64 6.49 -2.44 7.10
CA VAL A 64 6.13 -3.70 7.76
C VAL A 64 7.36 -4.58 7.93
N GLU A 65 8.16 -4.76 6.88
CA GLU A 65 9.41 -5.52 6.95
C GLU A 65 10.41 -4.88 7.94
N SER A 66 10.50 -3.56 7.96
CA SER A 66 11.36 -2.84 8.93
C SER A 66 10.90 -3.05 10.38
N ARG A 67 9.59 -3.05 10.64
CA ARG A 67 9.02 -3.33 11.96
C ARG A 67 9.26 -4.80 12.35
N LYS A 68 9.06 -5.73 11.42
CA LYS A 68 9.33 -7.17 11.61
C LYS A 68 10.79 -7.42 11.96
N ARG A 69 11.74 -6.77 11.27
CA ARG A 69 13.18 -6.86 11.57
C ARG A 69 13.52 -6.34 12.97
N LYS A 70 12.90 -5.23 13.40
CA LYS A 70 13.11 -4.70 14.77
C LYS A 70 12.53 -5.62 15.85
N ALA A 71 11.38 -6.23 15.60
CA ALA A 71 10.77 -7.18 16.53
C ALA A 71 11.64 -8.43 16.75
N VAL A 72 12.29 -8.94 15.70
CA VAL A 72 13.18 -10.11 15.83
C VAL A 72 14.55 -9.80 16.43
N SER A 73 15.02 -8.54 16.36
CA SER A 73 16.31 -8.13 16.93
C SER A 73 16.21 -7.52 18.34
N GLY A 74 15.00 -7.38 18.89
CA GLY A 74 14.75 -6.80 20.22
C GLY A 74 14.50 -7.82 21.34
N GLY A 75 14.55 -9.12 21.07
CA GLY A 75 14.42 -10.18 22.07
C GLY A 75 15.78 -10.69 22.56
N HIS A 76 16.55 -9.87 23.26
CA HIS A 76 17.64 -10.35 24.11
C HIS A 76 17.34 -9.94 25.55
N SER A 77 16.86 -10.94 26.30
CA SER A 77 16.91 -11.16 27.74
C SER A 77 16.68 -9.98 28.69
N SER A 78 15.54 -10.03 29.41
CA SER A 78 15.56 -9.79 30.85
C SER A 78 15.86 -11.09 31.58
#